data_AF-A0A183GWJ3-F1
#
_entry.id   AF-A0A183GWJ3-F1
#
_cell.length_a   1.000
_cell.length_b   1.000
_cell.length_c   1.000
_cell.angle_alpha   90.00
_cell.angle_beta   90.00
_cell.angle_gamma   90.00
#
_symmetry.space_group_name_H-M   'P 1'
#
loop_
_entity.id
_entity.type
_entity.pdbx_description
1 polymer ?
#
loop_
_entity_poly.entity_id
_entity_poly.type
_entity_poly.pdbx_seq_one_letter_code
_entity_poly.pdbx_strand_id
1 'polypeptide(L)'
;MSCFQGVTCYHSDNITKDDATKIDRYFKSHHIESWNSRLFKDPEPRDGKTVYHVKVASSKTDGVEEEEFEDCIVASEAAANDNQRNMIDKYVEHFTEGDINCHKDGSRFWIKDTGPVIESYIGFIENYRDPAGTRSEFEGFVACVNKETSKKFMTLVERAEEILTRLPWGKDYEKDHFLKPDFTALDVIAFASSGLPSGINIPNYDDIRQNEGFKNVSLGNVIAAMPKQKMNFIDQEDEIAKWYEPGETWSSKFGALSGAYEECRAEAVGYVLCCDSDILE
;
A
#
# COMPACT_ATOMS: atom_id res chain seq x y z
N MET A 1 -6.24 -8.14 -29.27
CA MET A 1 -4.92 -7.58 -28.91
C MET A 1 -5.18 -6.30 -28.14
N SER A 2 -4.66 -6.17 -26.91
CA SER A 2 -4.76 -4.94 -26.11
C SER A 2 -4.18 -3.76 -26.91
N CYS A 3 -4.85 -2.59 -26.86
CA CYS A 3 -4.48 -1.42 -27.67
C CYS A 3 -3.20 -0.73 -27.18
N PHE A 4 -2.81 -0.97 -25.94
CA PHE A 4 -1.69 -0.28 -25.31
C PHE A 4 -0.51 -1.23 -25.33
N GLN A 5 0.56 -0.89 -26.05
CA GLN A 5 1.82 -1.66 -26.06
C GLN A 5 2.59 -1.58 -24.72
N GLY A 6 1.87 -1.47 -23.60
CA GLY A 6 2.41 -1.34 -22.25
C GLY A 6 1.36 -1.71 -21.19
N VAL A 7 1.83 -1.94 -19.96
CA VAL A 7 0.97 -2.19 -18.80
C VAL A 7 0.33 -0.87 -18.36
N THR A 8 -0.99 -0.86 -18.14
CA THR A 8 -1.72 0.31 -17.63
C THR A 8 -2.67 -0.10 -16.51
N CYS A 9 -2.81 0.74 -15.49
CA CYS A 9 -3.76 0.56 -14.39
C CYS A 9 -5.00 1.48 -14.54
N TYR A 10 -5.07 2.26 -15.62
CA TYR A 10 -6.23 3.08 -15.99
C TYR A 10 -7.32 2.27 -16.70
N HIS A 11 -6.93 1.17 -17.34
CA HIS A 11 -7.82 0.29 -18.09
C HIS A 11 -7.71 -1.15 -17.61
N SER A 12 -8.80 -1.92 -17.62
CA SER A 12 -8.69 -3.38 -17.54
C SER A 12 -8.04 -3.96 -18.80
N ASP A 13 -7.34 -5.08 -18.66
CA ASP A 13 -6.50 -5.68 -19.73
C ASP A 13 -7.26 -6.00 -21.03
N ASN A 14 -8.58 -6.17 -20.94
CA ASN A 14 -9.47 -6.45 -22.06
C ASN A 14 -9.99 -5.21 -22.80
N ILE A 15 -9.66 -3.98 -22.36
CA ILE A 15 -10.04 -2.73 -23.04
C ILE A 15 -9.25 -2.56 -24.35
N THR A 16 -9.98 -2.21 -25.41
CA THR A 16 -9.46 -1.90 -26.75
C THR A 16 -9.54 -0.39 -27.04
N LYS A 17 -8.97 0.04 -28.18
CA LYS A 17 -9.06 1.43 -28.62
C LYS A 17 -10.51 1.85 -28.88
N ASP A 18 -11.27 0.93 -29.45
CA ASP A 18 -12.65 1.17 -29.84
C ASP A 18 -13.54 1.28 -28.60
N ASP A 19 -13.26 0.46 -27.57
CA ASP A 19 -13.88 0.58 -26.25
C ASP A 19 -13.64 1.98 -25.65
N ALA A 20 -12.39 2.42 -25.58
CA ALA A 20 -12.03 3.73 -25.04
C ALA A 20 -12.68 4.88 -25.85
N THR A 21 -12.68 4.77 -27.17
CA THR A 21 -13.30 5.77 -28.06
C THR A 21 -14.82 5.82 -27.88
N LYS A 22 -15.48 4.69 -27.61
CA LYS A 22 -16.91 4.64 -27.31
C LYS A 22 -17.21 5.35 -25.99
N ILE A 23 -16.42 5.09 -24.94
CA ILE A 23 -16.61 5.75 -23.64
C ILE A 23 -16.26 7.25 -23.70
N ASP A 24 -15.29 7.66 -24.51
CA ASP A 24 -15.03 9.08 -24.76
C ASP A 24 -16.24 9.80 -25.39
N ARG A 25 -17.03 9.11 -26.23
CA ARG A 25 -18.29 9.67 -26.76
C ARG A 25 -19.35 9.78 -25.67
N TYR A 26 -19.46 8.76 -24.81
CA TYR A 26 -20.35 8.79 -23.65
C TYR A 26 -20.04 9.97 -22.73
N PHE A 27 -18.76 10.21 -22.41
CA PHE A 27 -18.36 11.35 -21.58
C PHE A 27 -18.68 12.69 -22.23
N LYS A 28 -18.43 12.83 -23.54
CA LYS A 28 -18.77 14.05 -24.27
C LYS A 28 -20.28 14.32 -24.30
N SER A 29 -21.13 13.29 -24.43
CA SER A 29 -22.58 13.48 -24.43
C SER A 29 -23.13 13.88 -23.05
N HIS A 30 -22.41 13.54 -21.98
CA HIS A 30 -22.78 13.84 -20.59
C HIS A 30 -22.04 15.04 -19.99
N HIS A 31 -21.20 15.72 -20.76
CA HIS A 31 -20.34 16.80 -20.29
C HIS A 31 -19.44 16.38 -19.12
N ILE A 32 -18.98 15.13 -19.14
CA ILE A 32 -18.05 14.57 -18.16
C ILE A 32 -16.64 14.68 -18.72
N GLU A 33 -15.72 15.14 -17.89
CA GLU A 33 -14.29 15.12 -18.19
C GLU A 33 -13.65 13.84 -17.61
N SER A 34 -12.75 13.19 -18.34
CA SER A 34 -12.19 11.88 -17.96
C SER A 34 -11.06 11.91 -16.92
N TRP A 35 -10.57 13.10 -16.55
CA TRP A 35 -9.32 13.29 -15.79
C TRP A 35 -9.19 12.47 -14.52
N ASN A 36 -10.30 12.25 -13.80
CA ASN A 36 -10.33 11.54 -12.53
C ASN A 36 -11.04 10.17 -12.63
N SER A 37 -11.08 9.58 -13.83
CA SER A 37 -11.77 8.31 -14.08
C SER A 37 -10.82 7.18 -14.48
N ARG A 38 -11.27 5.95 -14.25
CA ARG A 38 -10.71 4.71 -14.82
C ARG A 38 -11.80 3.91 -15.50
N LEU A 39 -11.43 3.08 -16.47
CA LEU A 39 -12.38 2.34 -17.30
C LEU A 39 -12.09 0.83 -17.26
N PHE A 40 -13.10 0.06 -16.87
CA PHE A 40 -13.06 -1.39 -16.84
C PHE A 40 -14.13 -1.97 -17.75
N LYS A 41 -13.94 -3.19 -18.22
CA LYS A 41 -14.92 -3.92 -19.03
C LYS A 41 -15.12 -5.31 -18.46
N ASP A 42 -16.37 -5.72 -18.33
CA ASP A 42 -16.71 -7.07 -17.90
C ASP A 42 -16.19 -8.12 -18.91
N PRO A 43 -15.78 -9.31 -18.44
CA PRO A 43 -15.29 -10.36 -19.32
C PRO A 43 -16.38 -10.91 -20.24
N GLU A 44 -17.63 -10.94 -19.75
CA GLU A 44 -18.78 -11.48 -20.47
C GLU A 44 -19.88 -10.40 -20.62
N PRO A 45 -20.62 -10.37 -21.74
CA PRO A 45 -21.74 -9.46 -21.92
C PRO A 45 -22.89 -9.76 -20.95
N ARG A 46 -23.59 -8.70 -20.51
CA ARG A 46 -24.84 -8.82 -19.76
C ARG A 46 -26.01 -8.56 -20.71
N ASP A 47 -26.90 -9.53 -20.85
CA ASP A 47 -28.02 -9.48 -21.78
C ASP A 47 -27.62 -9.15 -23.23
N GLY A 48 -26.46 -9.67 -23.65
CA GLY A 48 -25.89 -9.45 -24.99
C GLY A 48 -25.16 -8.10 -25.15
N LYS A 49 -25.18 -7.23 -24.14
CA LYS A 49 -24.52 -5.92 -24.16
C LYS A 49 -23.21 -5.97 -23.40
N THR A 50 -22.18 -5.32 -23.96
CA THR A 50 -20.94 -5.10 -23.23
C THR A 50 -21.19 -4.17 -22.04
N VAL A 51 -20.64 -4.49 -20.87
CA VAL A 51 -20.72 -3.65 -19.68
C VAL A 51 -19.37 -2.98 -19.45
N TYR A 52 -19.38 -1.66 -19.31
CA TYR A 52 -18.22 -0.85 -18.98
C TYR A 52 -18.42 -0.22 -17.61
N HIS A 53 -17.41 -0.31 -16.74
CA HIS A 53 -17.42 0.35 -15.44
C HIS A 53 -16.51 1.58 -15.50
N VAL A 54 -17.09 2.75 -15.30
CA VAL A 54 -16.37 4.02 -15.15
C VAL A 54 -16.22 4.29 -13.66
N LYS A 55 -15.01 4.14 -13.14
CA LYS A 55 -14.72 4.41 -11.73
C LYS A 55 -14.19 5.83 -11.58
N VAL A 56 -14.97 6.71 -10.95
CA VAL A 56 -14.62 8.11 -10.71
C VAL A 56 -13.99 8.24 -9.31
N ALA A 57 -12.86 8.92 -9.22
CA ALA A 57 -12.25 9.25 -7.93
C ALA A 57 -13.12 10.30 -7.21
N SER A 58 -13.83 9.84 -6.16
CA SER A 58 -14.80 10.62 -5.41
C SER A 58 -14.98 10.04 -4.00
N SER A 59 -15.31 10.90 -3.03
CA SER A 59 -15.77 10.50 -1.69
C SER A 59 -17.29 10.27 -1.62
N LYS A 60 -18.03 10.59 -2.70
CA LYS A 60 -19.48 10.38 -2.72
C LYS A 60 -19.85 8.90 -2.71
N THR A 61 -21.01 8.60 -2.13
CA THR A 61 -21.54 7.25 -1.91
C THR A 61 -22.70 6.91 -2.85
N ASP A 62 -22.91 7.71 -3.89
CA ASP A 62 -23.96 7.45 -4.86
C ASP A 62 -23.65 6.06 -5.46
N GLY A 63 -24.64 5.16 -5.41
CA GLY A 63 -24.48 3.79 -5.86
C GLY A 63 -24.08 3.70 -7.33
N VAL A 64 -23.95 2.48 -7.85
CA VAL A 64 -23.67 2.30 -9.27
C VAL A 64 -24.84 2.85 -10.09
N GLU A 65 -24.59 3.91 -10.87
CA GLU A 65 -25.55 4.42 -11.85
C GLU A 65 -25.29 3.73 -13.18
N GLU A 66 -26.28 2.98 -13.67
CA GLU A 66 -26.19 2.28 -14.94
C GLU A 66 -27.02 2.97 -16.02
N GLU A 67 -26.42 3.18 -17.17
CA GLU A 67 -27.06 3.78 -18.33
C GLU A 67 -26.73 2.98 -19.61
N GLU A 68 -27.70 2.82 -20.50
CA GLU A 68 -27.43 2.27 -21.82
C GLU A 68 -26.95 3.34 -22.80
N PHE A 69 -25.84 3.08 -23.49
CA PHE A 69 -25.26 3.97 -24.48
C PHE A 69 -24.70 3.17 -25.66
N GLU A 70 -25.08 3.49 -26.91
CA GLU A 70 -24.54 2.83 -28.12
C GLU A 70 -24.39 1.28 -28.02
N ASP A 71 -25.46 0.61 -27.57
CA ASP A 71 -25.53 -0.85 -27.40
C ASP A 71 -24.54 -1.44 -26.36
N CYS A 72 -24.10 -0.62 -25.41
CA CYS A 72 -23.43 -1.06 -24.19
C CYS A 72 -24.13 -0.50 -22.95
N ILE A 73 -23.75 -1.03 -21.80
CA ILE A 73 -24.13 -0.51 -20.49
C ILE A 73 -22.90 0.19 -19.91
N VAL A 74 -23.06 1.42 -19.46
CA VAL A 74 -22.05 2.17 -18.73
C VAL A 74 -22.49 2.28 -17.28
N ALA A 75 -21.70 1.69 -16.38
CA ALA A 75 -21.87 1.68 -14.94
C ALA A 75 -20.89 2.69 -14.31
N SER A 76 -21.39 3.80 -13.79
CA SER A 76 -20.57 4.81 -13.11
C SER A 76 -20.49 4.51 -11.62
N GLU A 77 -19.27 4.38 -11.08
CA GLU A 77 -19.02 3.97 -9.69
C GLU A 77 -18.09 4.95 -8.97
N ALA A 78 -18.39 5.22 -7.70
CA ALA A 78 -17.50 5.92 -6.78
C ALA A 78 -16.80 4.93 -5.84
N ALA A 79 -15.47 5.06 -5.70
CA ALA A 79 -14.56 4.15 -4.97
C ALA A 79 -14.57 2.67 -5.47
N ALA A 80 -13.47 1.92 -5.31
CA ALA A 80 -13.42 0.56 -5.84
C ALA A 80 -14.14 -0.47 -4.96
N ASN A 81 -14.29 -0.21 -3.66
CA ASN A 81 -14.99 -1.05 -2.69
C ASN A 81 -15.36 -0.25 -1.41
N ASP A 82 -16.11 -0.88 -0.51
CA ASP A 82 -16.57 -0.28 0.75
C ASP A 82 -15.43 0.16 1.68
N ASN A 83 -14.34 -0.61 1.76
CA ASN A 83 -13.19 -0.25 2.60
C ASN A 83 -12.51 1.02 2.09
N GLN A 84 -12.32 1.14 0.77
CA GLN A 84 -11.74 2.34 0.15
C GLN A 84 -12.60 3.57 0.35
N ARG A 85 -13.92 3.42 0.27
CA ARG A 85 -14.84 4.52 0.59
C ARG A 85 -14.70 4.92 2.06
N ASN A 86 -14.87 3.97 2.97
CA ASN A 86 -14.87 4.24 4.41
C ASN A 86 -13.53 4.82 4.90
N MET A 87 -12.38 4.39 4.34
CA MET A 87 -11.09 4.98 4.69
C MET A 87 -10.98 6.43 4.23
N ILE A 88 -11.43 6.77 3.01
CA ILE A 88 -11.39 8.13 2.48
C ILE A 88 -12.29 9.05 3.30
N ASP A 89 -13.51 8.61 3.63
CA ASP A 89 -14.43 9.39 4.47
C ASP A 89 -13.80 9.72 5.82
N LYS A 90 -13.13 8.74 6.43
CA LYS A 90 -12.43 8.94 7.70
C LYS A 90 -11.19 9.84 7.59
N TYR A 91 -10.46 9.78 6.48
CA TYR A 91 -9.38 10.74 6.23
C TYR A 91 -9.89 12.16 6.02
N VAL A 92 -11.02 12.32 5.31
CA VAL A 92 -11.68 13.64 5.15
C VAL A 92 -12.12 14.20 6.49
N GLU A 93 -12.77 13.39 7.34
CA GLU A 93 -13.13 13.79 8.71
C GLU A 93 -11.89 14.20 9.51
N HIS A 94 -10.81 13.41 9.47
CA HIS A 94 -9.54 13.74 10.14
C HIS A 94 -8.98 15.09 9.71
N PHE A 95 -8.90 15.36 8.41
CA PHE A 95 -8.35 16.63 7.90
C PHE A 95 -9.27 17.82 8.12
N THR A 96 -10.57 17.58 8.29
CA THR A 96 -11.57 18.63 8.56
C THR A 96 -11.59 19.01 10.03
N GLU A 97 -11.65 18.03 10.93
CA GLU A 97 -11.86 18.23 12.37
C GLU A 97 -10.56 18.21 13.18
N GLY A 98 -9.49 17.65 12.61
CA GLY A 98 -8.21 17.48 13.31
C GLY A 98 -8.16 16.33 14.31
N ASP A 99 -9.16 15.44 14.33
CA ASP A 99 -9.20 14.28 15.24
C ASP A 99 -8.37 13.11 14.69
N ILE A 100 -7.32 12.72 15.41
CA ILE A 100 -6.45 11.60 15.04
C ILE A 100 -7.18 10.24 15.07
N ASN A 101 -8.25 10.11 15.86
CA ASN A 101 -9.02 8.87 15.92
C ASN A 101 -9.72 8.58 14.60
N CYS A 102 -10.16 9.62 13.87
CA CYS A 102 -10.66 9.46 12.50
C CYS A 102 -9.57 8.90 11.58
N HIS A 103 -8.33 9.38 11.69
CA HIS A 103 -7.22 8.82 10.89
C HIS A 103 -6.98 7.35 11.21
N LYS A 104 -6.93 7.00 12.51
CA LYS A 104 -6.83 5.61 12.98
C LYS A 104 -7.93 4.72 12.41
N ASP A 105 -9.18 5.18 12.46
CA ASP A 105 -10.32 4.44 11.88
C ASP A 105 -10.18 4.27 10.36
N GLY A 106 -9.72 5.30 9.66
CA GLY A 106 -9.37 5.22 8.24
C GLY A 106 -8.29 4.16 7.98
N SER A 107 -7.23 4.14 8.79
CA SER A 107 -6.15 3.15 8.70
C SER A 107 -6.66 1.72 8.92
N ARG A 108 -7.67 1.51 9.79
CA ARG A 108 -8.30 0.19 10.00
C ARG A 108 -9.02 -0.30 8.75
N PHE A 109 -9.77 0.58 8.08
CA PHE A 109 -10.40 0.24 6.80
C PHE A 109 -9.35 -0.04 5.73
N TRP A 110 -8.27 0.75 5.71
CA TRP A 110 -7.17 0.58 4.77
C TRP A 110 -6.44 -0.76 4.92
N ILE A 111 -6.18 -1.23 6.15
CA ILE A 111 -5.59 -2.56 6.39
C ILE A 111 -6.50 -3.67 5.84
N LYS A 112 -7.82 -3.51 5.97
CA LYS A 112 -8.82 -4.47 5.50
C LYS A 112 -9.00 -4.47 3.98
N ASP A 113 -8.54 -3.42 3.28
CA ASP A 113 -8.52 -3.36 1.82
C ASP A 113 -7.32 -4.16 1.28
N THR A 114 -7.46 -5.48 1.17
CA THR A 114 -6.38 -6.37 0.73
C THR A 114 -6.32 -6.47 -0.79
N GLY A 115 -5.12 -6.37 -1.37
CA GLY A 115 -4.87 -6.52 -2.81
C GLY A 115 -5.58 -5.51 -3.75
N PRO A 116 -5.64 -4.20 -3.44
CA PRO A 116 -6.21 -3.23 -4.36
C PRO A 116 -5.35 -3.10 -5.62
N VAL A 117 -5.93 -2.63 -6.73
CA VAL A 117 -5.12 -2.34 -7.95
C VAL A 117 -4.26 -1.09 -7.75
N ILE A 118 -4.82 -0.08 -7.07
CA ILE A 118 -4.17 1.16 -6.73
C ILE A 118 -4.12 1.23 -5.21
N GLU A 119 -2.91 1.27 -4.68
CA GLU A 119 -2.66 1.42 -3.26
C GLU A 119 -2.34 2.88 -2.96
N SER A 120 -2.85 3.38 -1.83
CA SER A 120 -2.65 4.77 -1.44
C SER A 120 -2.80 4.94 0.06
N TYR A 121 -2.02 5.86 0.62
CA TYR A 121 -2.12 6.28 2.01
C TYR A 121 -1.76 7.77 2.11
N ILE A 122 -2.33 8.48 3.09
CA ILE A 122 -2.15 9.92 3.26
C ILE A 122 -2.34 10.34 4.71
N GLY A 123 -1.55 11.30 5.18
CA GLY A 123 -1.68 11.88 6.53
C GLY A 123 -0.38 12.45 7.08
N PHE A 124 -0.34 12.62 8.40
CA PHE A 124 0.89 12.93 9.13
C PHE A 124 1.47 11.60 9.64
N ILE A 125 2.43 11.03 8.92
CA ILE A 125 2.78 9.61 9.07
C ILE A 125 4.06 9.42 9.87
N GLU A 126 5.18 9.96 9.36
CA GLU A 126 6.51 9.69 9.91
C GLU A 126 7.03 10.82 10.79
N ASN A 127 7.59 10.49 11.96
CA ASN A 127 8.06 11.47 12.94
C ASN A 127 9.57 11.74 12.91
N TYR A 128 10.29 11.23 11.91
CA TYR A 128 11.75 11.28 11.83
C TYR A 128 12.35 12.69 11.89
N ARG A 129 11.62 13.68 11.38
CA ARG A 129 12.12 15.07 11.26
C ARG A 129 11.76 15.96 12.43
N ASP A 130 10.88 15.51 13.34
CA ASP A 130 10.65 16.22 14.60
C ASP A 130 11.83 15.97 15.55
N PRO A 131 12.55 17.00 16.01
CA PRO A 131 13.62 16.82 17.00
C PRO A 131 13.15 16.15 18.30
N ALA A 132 11.87 16.27 18.65
CA ALA A 132 11.28 15.59 19.79
C ALA A 132 10.78 14.17 19.47
N GLY A 133 10.69 13.79 18.19
CA GLY A 133 10.21 12.48 17.74
C GLY A 133 8.71 12.23 18.03
N THR A 134 7.90 13.28 18.15
CA THR A 134 6.48 13.17 18.55
C THR A 134 5.49 13.71 17.51
N ARG A 135 5.95 14.56 16.59
CA ARG A 135 5.15 15.16 15.52
C ARG A 135 5.52 14.50 14.21
N SER A 136 4.50 14.09 13.47
CA SER A 136 4.70 13.47 12.17
C SER A 136 4.68 14.50 11.04
N GLU A 137 5.49 14.25 10.00
CA GLU A 137 5.52 14.99 8.75
C GLU A 137 4.36 14.54 7.86
N PHE A 138 3.80 15.50 7.11
CA PHE A 138 2.76 15.20 6.13
C PHE A 138 3.34 14.46 4.93
N GLU A 139 2.71 13.35 4.57
CA GLU A 139 2.99 12.66 3.33
C GLU A 139 1.75 11.99 2.75
N GLY A 140 1.81 11.68 1.46
CA GLY A 140 0.84 10.83 0.81
C GLY A 140 1.37 10.22 -0.47
N PHE A 141 0.96 9.00 -0.76
CA PHE A 141 1.38 8.29 -1.96
C PHE A 141 0.21 7.65 -2.68
N VAL A 142 0.40 7.47 -3.99
CA VAL A 142 -0.43 6.66 -4.87
C VAL A 142 0.52 5.76 -5.67
N ALA A 143 0.27 4.46 -5.65
CA ALA A 143 1.09 3.49 -6.35
C ALA A 143 0.24 2.38 -6.97
N CYS A 144 0.68 1.81 -8.08
CA CYS A 144 0.02 0.66 -8.68
C CYS A 144 0.66 -0.64 -8.18
N VAL A 145 -0.18 -1.63 -7.88
CA VAL A 145 0.29 -2.97 -7.50
C VAL A 145 0.90 -3.68 -8.70
N ASN A 146 2.17 -4.01 -8.61
CA ASN A 146 2.87 -4.84 -9.57
C ASN A 146 2.53 -6.31 -9.28
N LYS A 147 1.49 -6.84 -9.93
CA LYS A 147 0.99 -8.21 -9.69
C LYS A 147 2.04 -9.29 -9.93
N GLU A 148 2.97 -9.10 -10.87
CA GLU A 148 4.00 -10.08 -11.19
C GLU A 148 5.04 -10.18 -10.06
N THR A 149 5.56 -9.03 -9.61
CA THR A 149 6.52 -8.99 -8.50
C THR A 149 5.85 -9.35 -7.17
N SER A 150 4.58 -8.97 -6.99
CA SER A 150 3.78 -9.33 -5.81
C SER A 150 3.59 -10.84 -5.65
N LYS A 151 3.55 -11.63 -6.74
CA LYS A 151 3.52 -13.10 -6.63
C LYS A 151 4.72 -13.65 -5.86
N LYS A 152 5.91 -13.10 -6.08
CA LYS A 152 7.14 -13.50 -5.37
C LYS A 152 7.04 -13.19 -3.88
N PHE A 153 6.50 -12.02 -3.56
CA PHE A 153 6.25 -11.63 -2.17
C PHE A 153 5.16 -12.46 -1.50
N MET A 154 4.11 -12.88 -2.22
CA MET A 154 3.11 -13.80 -1.65
C MET A 154 3.72 -15.15 -1.28
N THR A 155 4.59 -15.72 -2.12
CA THR A 155 5.34 -16.94 -1.77
C THR A 155 6.17 -16.73 -0.51
N LEU A 156 6.81 -15.56 -0.35
CA LEU A 156 7.56 -15.22 0.86
C LEU A 156 6.65 -15.14 2.09
N VAL A 157 5.47 -14.52 1.99
CA VAL A 157 4.49 -14.42 3.09
C VAL A 157 3.91 -15.78 3.47
N GLU A 158 3.61 -16.64 2.51
CA GLU A 158 3.13 -18.00 2.75
C GLU A 158 4.13 -18.83 3.57
N ARG A 159 5.42 -18.55 3.38
CA ARG A 159 6.54 -19.21 4.06
C ARG A 159 7.07 -18.44 5.26
N ALA A 160 6.51 -17.27 5.58
CA ALA A 160 7.09 -16.36 6.56
C ALA A 160 7.23 -16.98 7.96
N GLU A 161 6.23 -17.75 8.43
CA GLU A 161 6.32 -18.42 9.74
C GLU A 161 7.47 -19.44 9.81
N GLU A 162 7.79 -20.10 8.68
CA GLU A 162 8.96 -20.97 8.57
C GLU A 162 10.25 -20.15 8.55
N ILE A 163 10.29 -19.10 7.74
CA ILE A 163 11.47 -18.24 7.56
C ILE A 163 11.86 -17.51 8.86
N LEU A 164 10.88 -17.07 9.65
CA LEU A 164 11.12 -16.41 10.94
C LEU A 164 11.90 -17.30 11.91
N THR A 165 11.72 -18.63 11.85
CA THR A 165 12.50 -19.57 12.68
C THR A 165 13.98 -19.61 12.34
N ARG A 166 14.38 -19.08 11.17
CA ARG A 166 15.76 -19.00 10.70
C ARG A 166 16.49 -17.75 11.22
N LEU A 167 15.79 -16.84 11.89
CA LEU A 167 16.36 -15.60 12.45
C LEU A 167 17.10 -15.87 13.78
N PRO A 168 18.17 -15.11 14.07
CA PRO A 168 19.14 -15.48 15.10
C PRO A 168 18.70 -15.22 16.55
N TRP A 169 17.52 -14.65 16.79
CA TRP A 169 17.05 -14.25 18.13
C TRP A 169 16.16 -15.27 18.85
N GLY A 170 15.80 -16.38 18.20
CA GLY A 170 15.03 -17.47 18.83
C GLY A 170 13.56 -17.13 19.12
N LYS A 171 12.77 -18.15 19.49
CA LYS A 171 11.31 -18.03 19.61
C LYS A 171 10.84 -17.08 20.72
N ASP A 172 11.58 -16.97 21.82
CA ASP A 172 11.21 -16.15 22.98
C ASP A 172 11.23 -14.63 22.68
N TYR A 173 11.87 -14.23 21.58
CA TYR A 173 11.94 -12.85 21.09
C TYR A 173 11.04 -12.60 19.86
N GLU A 174 10.28 -13.60 19.44
CA GLU A 174 9.32 -13.49 18.34
C GLU A 174 7.90 -13.23 18.86
N LYS A 175 7.02 -12.67 18.03
CA LYS A 175 5.61 -12.50 18.41
C LYS A 175 4.94 -13.85 18.67
N ASP A 176 4.10 -13.94 19.70
CA ASP A 176 3.33 -15.15 20.04
C ASP A 176 2.45 -15.64 18.88
N HIS A 177 1.90 -14.69 18.12
CA HIS A 177 1.07 -14.94 16.95
C HIS A 177 1.58 -14.12 15.76
N PHE A 178 1.95 -14.81 14.69
CA PHE A 178 2.31 -14.16 13.44
C PHE A 178 1.07 -13.66 12.72
N LEU A 179 0.93 -12.34 12.64
CA LEU A 179 -0.08 -11.71 11.78
C LEU A 179 0.49 -11.67 10.36
N LYS A 180 -0.03 -12.50 9.47
CA LYS A 180 0.38 -12.54 8.06
C LYS A 180 0.25 -11.14 7.44
N PRO A 181 1.37 -10.49 7.06
CA PRO A 181 1.29 -9.18 6.44
C PRO A 181 0.78 -9.29 5.01
N ASP A 182 0.03 -8.30 4.55
CA ASP A 182 -0.13 -8.08 3.12
C ASP A 182 1.19 -7.47 2.60
N PHE A 183 1.92 -8.24 1.79
CA PHE A 183 3.19 -7.80 1.20
C PHE A 183 2.97 -7.56 -0.29
N THR A 184 3.08 -6.30 -0.69
CA THR A 184 2.77 -5.88 -2.04
C THR A 184 3.94 -5.15 -2.67
N ALA A 185 4.30 -5.55 -3.89
CA ALA A 185 5.23 -4.79 -4.72
C ALA A 185 4.46 -3.63 -5.35
N LEU A 186 4.90 -2.41 -5.09
CA LEU A 186 4.28 -1.22 -5.64
C LEU A 186 5.23 -0.49 -6.58
N ASP A 187 4.67 -0.03 -7.70
CA ASP A 187 5.31 0.95 -8.56
C ASP A 187 4.68 2.32 -8.25
N VAL A 188 5.47 3.21 -7.66
CA VAL A 188 5.03 4.55 -7.25
C VAL A 188 4.60 5.34 -8.49
N ILE A 189 3.38 5.90 -8.45
CA ILE A 189 2.88 6.84 -9.46
C ILE A 189 3.17 8.27 -8.99
N ALA A 190 2.82 8.57 -7.75
CA ALA A 190 3.07 9.86 -7.11
C ALA A 190 3.34 9.66 -5.62
N PHE A 191 4.29 10.42 -5.09
CA PHE A 191 4.58 10.46 -3.66
C PHE A 191 4.85 11.92 -3.29
N ALA A 192 3.96 12.51 -2.51
CA ALA A 192 4.14 13.82 -1.92
C ALA A 192 4.78 13.64 -0.55
N SER A 193 6.10 13.73 -0.48
CA SER A 193 6.88 13.64 0.77
C SER A 193 8.18 14.45 0.63
N SER A 194 8.91 14.60 1.73
CA SER A 194 10.24 15.24 1.75
C SER A 194 11.35 14.34 1.20
N GLY A 195 11.09 13.03 1.09
CA GLY A 195 11.98 12.02 0.52
C GLY A 195 11.20 10.79 0.04
N LEU A 196 11.78 10.03 -0.88
CA LEU A 196 11.20 8.78 -1.37
C LEU A 196 11.83 7.60 -0.62
N PRO A 197 11.05 6.81 0.15
CA PRO A 197 11.56 5.60 0.76
C PRO A 197 11.66 4.46 -0.27
N SER A 198 12.45 3.43 0.05
CA SER A 198 12.51 2.17 -0.74
C SER A 198 11.38 1.20 -0.40
N GLY A 199 10.80 1.35 0.78
CA GLY A 199 9.73 0.51 1.30
C GLY A 199 9.05 1.21 2.48
N ILE A 200 7.87 0.74 2.83
CA ILE A 200 7.04 1.35 3.87
C ILE A 200 6.38 0.24 4.67
N ASN A 201 6.30 0.43 5.98
CA ASN A 201 5.61 -0.47 6.90
C ASN A 201 4.64 0.33 7.78
N ILE A 202 3.35 0.32 7.43
CA ILE A 202 2.34 1.22 8.00
C ILE A 202 1.03 0.47 8.30
N PRO A 203 0.16 1.00 9.18
CA PRO A 203 0.29 2.29 9.90
C PRO A 203 1.27 2.23 11.08
N ASN A 204 1.64 3.40 11.60
CA ASN A 204 2.53 3.58 12.76
C ASN A 204 1.80 3.51 14.12
N TYR A 205 0.51 3.14 14.13
CA TYR A 205 -0.28 3.03 15.36
C TYR A 205 -0.09 1.65 16.00
N ASP A 206 0.66 1.58 17.11
CA ASP A 206 1.01 0.32 17.78
C ASP A 206 -0.21 -0.54 18.14
N ASP A 207 -1.30 0.08 18.60
CA ASP A 207 -2.52 -0.64 18.96
C ASP A 207 -3.18 -1.30 17.73
N ILE A 208 -3.14 -0.65 16.57
CA ILE A 208 -3.64 -1.22 15.32
C ILE A 208 -2.70 -2.34 14.84
N ARG A 209 -1.38 -2.11 14.89
CA ARG A 209 -0.36 -3.10 14.47
C ARG A 209 -0.44 -4.40 15.27
N GLN A 210 -0.72 -4.29 16.57
CA GLN A 210 -0.80 -5.43 17.48
C GLN A 210 -2.11 -6.19 17.35
N ASN A 211 -3.24 -5.50 17.17
CA ASN A 211 -4.57 -6.10 17.25
C ASN A 211 -5.23 -6.38 15.90
N GLU A 212 -4.87 -5.64 14.85
CA GLU A 212 -5.56 -5.67 13.55
C GLU A 212 -4.61 -5.97 12.39
N GLY A 213 -3.39 -5.45 12.42
CA GLY A 213 -2.34 -5.74 11.43
C GLY A 213 -1.70 -4.48 10.85
N PHE A 214 -0.93 -4.68 9.78
CA PHE A 214 -0.19 -3.65 9.05
C PHE A 214 0.12 -4.16 7.64
N LYS A 215 0.44 -3.26 6.71
CA LYS A 215 0.89 -3.63 5.36
C LYS A 215 2.37 -3.35 5.18
N ASN A 216 3.03 -4.22 4.42
CA ASN A 216 4.41 -4.05 3.99
C ASN A 216 4.44 -3.75 2.51
N VAL A 217 5.11 -2.67 2.15
CA VAL A 217 5.16 -2.17 0.80
C VAL A 217 6.62 -2.06 0.38
N SER A 218 6.96 -2.65 -0.78
CA SER A 218 8.25 -2.43 -1.44
C SER A 218 8.05 -1.56 -2.67
N LEU A 219 8.79 -0.46 -2.77
CA LEU A 219 8.69 0.51 -3.86
C LEU A 219 9.71 0.17 -4.95
N GLY A 220 9.33 -0.77 -5.82
CA GLY A 220 10.25 -1.42 -6.77
C GLY A 220 10.93 -0.44 -7.72
N ASN A 221 10.17 0.50 -8.29
CA ASN A 221 10.70 1.53 -9.18
C ASN A 221 11.60 2.56 -8.48
N VAL A 222 11.43 2.78 -7.17
CA VAL A 222 12.33 3.64 -6.37
C VAL A 222 13.65 2.93 -6.11
N ILE A 223 13.61 1.67 -5.68
CA ILE A 223 14.80 0.83 -5.44
C ILE A 223 15.65 0.73 -6.72
N ALA A 224 15.01 0.47 -7.87
CA ALA A 224 15.69 0.36 -9.15
C ALA A 224 16.44 1.65 -9.56
N ALA A 225 16.01 2.80 -9.05
CA ALA A 225 16.63 4.09 -9.32
C ALA A 225 17.78 4.45 -8.35
N MET A 226 17.98 3.68 -7.27
CA MET A 226 19.01 3.99 -6.27
C MET A 226 20.44 3.67 -6.77
N PRO A 227 21.42 4.57 -6.54
CA PRO A 227 22.81 4.35 -6.95
C PRO A 227 23.50 3.31 -6.06
N LYS A 228 24.22 2.35 -6.67
CA LYS A 228 24.96 1.29 -5.97
C LYS A 228 26.13 1.87 -5.16
N GLN A 229 26.12 1.70 -3.84
CA GLN A 229 27.21 2.11 -2.94
C GLN A 229 28.22 0.98 -2.65
N LYS A 230 29.41 1.34 -2.15
CA LYS A 230 30.53 0.44 -1.81
C LYS A 230 30.58 0.21 -0.29
N MET A 231 30.71 -1.04 0.15
CA MET A 231 30.51 -1.48 1.54
C MET A 231 31.83 -1.65 2.33
N ASN A 232 31.86 -1.31 3.64
CA ASN A 232 33.05 -1.34 4.53
C ASN A 232 32.71 -1.63 6.03
N PHE A 233 33.39 -2.63 6.62
CA PHE A 233 33.70 -2.95 8.06
C PHE A 233 32.59 -3.01 9.15
N ILE A 234 32.38 -4.17 9.83
CA ILE A 234 31.96 -4.33 11.27
C ILE A 234 32.37 -5.72 11.81
N ASP A 235 32.70 -5.81 13.12
CA ASP A 235 32.78 -7.04 13.94
C ASP A 235 31.94 -6.89 15.23
N GLN A 236 31.50 -8.00 15.83
CA GLN A 236 30.44 -8.12 16.86
C GLN A 236 30.94 -8.46 18.27
N GLU A 237 30.28 -7.92 19.31
CA GLU A 237 29.74 -8.67 20.48
C GLU A 237 29.18 -7.72 21.57
N ASP A 238 27.98 -8.00 22.09
CA ASP A 238 27.54 -7.69 23.47
C ASP A 238 26.15 -8.32 23.77
N GLU A 239 26.01 -8.97 24.94
CA GLU A 239 24.80 -9.65 25.47
C GLU A 239 23.92 -8.72 26.36
N ILE A 240 22.61 -9.00 26.48
CA ILE A 240 21.58 -8.11 27.10
C ILE A 240 21.02 -8.61 28.45
N ALA A 241 20.66 -7.66 29.34
CA ALA A 241 20.12 -7.86 30.70
C ALA A 241 18.88 -6.98 31.08
N LYS A 242 18.06 -6.47 30.12
CA LYS A 242 16.95 -5.51 30.39
C LYS A 242 15.68 -5.71 29.53
N TRP A 243 14.52 -5.20 29.99
CA TRP A 243 13.20 -5.22 29.32
C TRP A 243 12.40 -3.90 29.51
N TYR A 244 11.25 -3.73 28.82
CA TYR A 244 10.35 -2.55 28.86
C TYR A 244 9.33 -2.60 30.04
N GLU A 245 8.98 -1.44 30.62
CA GLU A 245 7.90 -1.29 31.61
C GLU A 245 6.58 -0.76 31.01
N PRO A 246 5.43 -0.87 31.72
CA PRO A 246 4.14 -0.43 31.19
C PRO A 246 4.10 1.06 30.80
N GLY A 247 3.61 1.35 29.58
CA GLY A 247 3.50 2.71 29.04
C GLY A 247 4.74 3.18 28.26
N GLU A 248 5.79 2.38 28.24
CA GLU A 248 7.02 2.66 27.49
C GLU A 248 6.93 2.07 26.09
N THR A 249 7.19 2.88 25.08
CA THR A 249 7.24 2.50 23.65
C THR A 249 8.67 2.50 23.14
N TRP A 250 8.90 1.84 21.99
CA TRP A 250 10.18 1.86 21.26
C TRP A 250 10.75 3.28 21.14
N SER A 251 9.96 4.21 20.58
CA SER A 251 10.36 5.61 20.41
C SER A 251 10.61 6.32 21.74
N SER A 252 9.84 6.03 22.80
CA SER A 252 10.06 6.65 24.10
C SER A 252 11.37 6.22 24.77
N LYS A 253 11.83 4.98 24.52
CA LYS A 253 13.06 4.43 25.11
C LYS A 253 14.31 4.69 24.29
N PHE A 254 14.20 4.54 22.98
CA PHE A 254 15.31 4.71 22.05
C PHE A 254 15.46 6.16 21.58
N GLY A 255 14.44 7.01 21.82
CA GLY A 255 14.47 8.44 21.56
C GLY A 255 14.90 8.74 20.12
N ALA A 256 15.88 9.62 19.97
CA ALA A 256 16.41 10.01 18.66
C ALA A 256 17.05 8.85 17.85
N LEU A 257 17.40 7.72 18.50
CA LEU A 257 18.00 6.56 17.82
C LEU A 257 16.94 5.55 17.34
N SER A 258 15.68 5.70 17.72
CA SER A 258 14.64 4.70 17.47
C SER A 258 14.47 4.39 15.98
N GLY A 259 14.46 5.43 15.13
CA GLY A 259 14.33 5.27 13.68
C GLY A 259 15.56 4.57 13.08
N ALA A 260 16.74 5.14 13.29
CA ALA A 260 17.98 4.60 12.71
C ALA A 260 18.28 3.15 13.17
N TYR A 261 17.95 2.80 14.41
CA TYR A 261 18.18 1.46 14.94
C TYR A 261 17.22 0.44 14.30
N GLU A 262 15.94 0.77 14.17
CA GLU A 262 14.96 -0.14 13.58
C GLU A 262 15.22 -0.39 12.10
N GLU A 263 15.61 0.64 11.35
CA GLU A 263 16.03 0.50 9.95
C GLU A 263 17.27 -0.39 9.83
N CYS A 264 18.26 -0.19 10.70
CA CYS A 264 19.48 -1.02 10.72
C CYS A 264 19.16 -2.49 11.01
N ARG A 265 18.23 -2.76 11.93
CA ARG A 265 17.76 -4.11 12.24
C ARG A 265 17.05 -4.74 11.02
N ALA A 266 16.17 -3.99 10.37
CA ALA A 266 15.42 -4.47 9.20
C ALA A 266 16.35 -4.82 8.01
N GLU A 267 17.33 -3.96 7.72
CA GLU A 267 18.35 -4.21 6.69
C GLU A 267 19.20 -5.45 7.03
N ALA A 268 19.61 -5.60 8.30
CA ALA A 268 20.39 -6.76 8.75
C ALA A 268 19.64 -8.09 8.56
N VAL A 269 18.32 -8.10 8.80
CA VAL A 269 17.47 -9.26 8.51
C VAL A 269 17.50 -9.61 7.02
N GLY A 270 17.40 -8.61 6.15
CA GLY A 270 17.52 -8.80 4.70
C GLY A 270 18.83 -9.47 4.31
N TYR A 271 19.96 -9.03 4.88
CA TYR A 271 21.27 -9.63 4.64
C TYR A 271 21.41 -11.07 5.14
N VAL A 272 20.86 -11.39 6.31
CA VAL A 272 20.92 -12.75 6.85
C VAL A 272 20.12 -13.71 5.97
N LEU A 273 18.90 -13.32 5.59
CA LEU A 273 17.99 -14.18 4.84
C LEU A 273 18.37 -14.29 3.35
N CYS A 274 19.05 -13.29 2.76
CA CYS A 274 19.48 -13.38 1.36
C CYS A 274 20.62 -14.39 1.13
N CYS A 275 21.23 -14.93 2.19
CA CYS A 275 22.21 -16.01 2.09
C CYS A 275 21.56 -17.41 2.03
N ASP A 276 20.25 -17.50 2.26
CA ASP A 276 19.52 -18.76 2.25
C ASP A 276 19.05 -19.10 0.82
N SER A 277 19.62 -20.15 0.24
CA SER A 277 19.32 -20.55 -1.15
C SER A 277 17.85 -20.87 -1.39
N ASP A 278 17.15 -21.35 -0.36
CA ASP A 278 15.74 -21.71 -0.44
C ASP A 278 14.81 -20.47 -0.38
N ILE A 279 15.32 -19.32 0.09
CA ILE A 279 14.61 -18.03 0.02
C ILE A 279 14.87 -17.34 -1.34
N LEU A 280 15.99 -17.65 -1.99
CA LEU A 280 16.37 -17.07 -3.29
C LEU A 280 15.68 -17.74 -4.51
N GLU A 281 15.25 -19.00 -4.36
CA GLU A 281 14.52 -19.78 -5.37
C GLU A 281 13.02 -19.42 -5.45
#